data_AF-A0A3N6IBK8-F1
#
_entry.id   AF-A0A3N6IBK8-F1
#
_cell.length_a   1.000
_cell.length_b   1.000
_cell.length_c   1.000
_cell.angle_alpha   90.00
_cell.angle_beta   90.00
_cell.angle_gamma   90.00
#
_symmetry.space_group_name_H-M   'P 1'
#
loop_
_entity.id
_entity.type
_entity.pdbx_description
1 polymer ?
#
loop_
_entity_poly.entity_id
_entity_poly.type
_entity_poly.pdbx_seq_one_letter_code
_entity_poly.pdbx_strand_id
1 'polypeptide(L)'
;MGEALQTALADRYDALSGSLRDRLISFVLSAFDGLGSYRDADAAAFIERVLPVVLATQQQMGQITDAYLSAVIADMLGGAAAPAGVQLDAALRGVAPAEVYTRPFVTTWTALSKGKAYADAVAEGRTRLLSITETDLQLARTHAAQQSMQRSGARYFRRRLSSGKNCALCTIASTQRYRVEKLMPIHPGCHCKPEPLPGTRDPGHVIDERLLREAHDAIARDLGESDRGGRAPDYRNVIITRQHGEYGPLLAVRRHEFTGPEEIVR
;
A
#
# COMPACT_ATOMS: atom_id res chain seq x y z
N MET A 1 22.11 -14.92 -11.10
CA MET A 1 21.02 -15.39 -11.97
C MET A 1 20.22 -14.16 -12.42
N GLY A 2 19.61 -14.21 -13.60
CA GLY A 2 19.40 -13.01 -14.44
C GLY A 2 18.09 -12.25 -14.24
N GLU A 3 18.05 -11.01 -14.73
CA GLU A 3 16.90 -10.08 -14.76
C GLU A 3 15.57 -10.74 -15.19
N ALA A 4 15.63 -11.74 -16.08
CA ALA A 4 14.48 -12.54 -16.50
C ALA A 4 13.81 -13.32 -15.36
N LEU A 5 14.59 -13.93 -14.46
CA LEU A 5 14.04 -14.66 -13.31
C LEU A 5 13.39 -13.69 -12.30
N GLN A 6 14.06 -12.58 -12.00
CA GLN A 6 13.50 -11.55 -11.12
C GLN A 6 12.20 -10.97 -11.65
N THR A 7 12.09 -10.81 -12.97
CA THR A 7 10.86 -10.38 -13.65
C THR A 7 9.76 -11.43 -13.52
N ALA A 8 10.05 -12.71 -13.79
CA ALA A 8 9.08 -13.79 -13.63
C ALA A 8 8.60 -13.95 -12.18
N LEU A 9 9.49 -13.80 -11.19
CA LEU A 9 9.13 -13.80 -9.76
C LEU A 9 8.21 -12.62 -9.42
N ALA A 10 8.54 -11.44 -9.94
CA ALA A 10 7.76 -10.22 -9.74
C ALA A 10 6.36 -10.33 -10.35
N ASP A 11 6.22 -10.86 -11.57
CA ASP A 11 4.94 -11.05 -12.25
C ASP A 11 4.06 -12.08 -11.53
N ARG A 12 4.66 -13.19 -11.08
CA ARG A 12 3.93 -14.20 -10.30
C ARG A 12 3.44 -13.63 -8.97
N TYR A 13 4.27 -12.85 -8.28
CA TYR A 13 3.88 -12.19 -7.04
C TYR A 13 2.75 -11.16 -7.28
N ASP A 14 2.79 -10.41 -8.38
CA ASP A 14 1.75 -9.44 -8.74
C ASP A 14 0.42 -10.14 -9.02
N ALA A 15 0.43 -11.25 -9.76
CA ALA A 15 -0.75 -12.05 -10.02
C ALA A 15 -1.37 -12.63 -8.73
N LEU A 16 -0.55 -13.20 -7.85
CA LEU A 16 -1.01 -13.77 -6.58
C LEU A 16 -1.56 -12.70 -5.63
N SER A 17 -0.80 -11.62 -5.41
CA SER A 17 -1.21 -10.54 -4.51
C SER A 17 -2.42 -9.75 -5.06
N GLY A 18 -2.51 -9.58 -6.37
CA GLY A 18 -3.69 -9.02 -7.04
C GLY A 18 -4.92 -9.90 -6.84
N SER A 19 -4.81 -11.20 -7.09
CA SER A 19 -5.94 -12.13 -6.91
C SER A 19 -6.44 -12.18 -5.46
N LEU A 20 -5.54 -12.16 -4.47
CA LEU A 20 -5.92 -12.09 -3.05
C LEU A 20 -6.64 -10.80 -2.71
N ARG A 21 -6.14 -9.68 -3.20
CA ARG A 21 -6.76 -8.37 -3.00
C ARG A 21 -8.16 -8.33 -3.59
N ASP A 22 -8.31 -8.74 -4.85
CA ASP A 22 -9.60 -8.68 -5.55
C ASP A 22 -10.65 -9.58 -4.86
N ARG A 23 -10.26 -10.79 -4.46
CA ARG A 23 -11.15 -11.71 -3.72
C ARG A 23 -11.59 -11.15 -2.37
N LEU A 24 -10.66 -10.57 -1.60
CA LEU A 24 -10.99 -9.97 -0.31
C LEU A 24 -11.92 -8.78 -0.48
N ILE A 25 -11.59 -7.86 -1.40
CA ILE A 25 -12.43 -6.68 -1.67
C ILE A 25 -13.83 -7.10 -2.08
N SER A 26 -13.96 -8.05 -3.02
CA SER A 26 -15.28 -8.55 -3.41
C SER A 26 -16.05 -9.14 -2.22
N PHE A 27 -15.41 -9.99 -1.41
CA PHE A 27 -16.05 -10.57 -0.23
C PHE A 27 -16.52 -9.50 0.77
N VAL A 28 -15.63 -8.56 1.12
CA VAL A 28 -15.90 -7.51 2.11
C VAL A 28 -17.01 -6.58 1.63
N LEU A 29 -16.95 -6.12 0.38
CA LEU A 29 -17.95 -5.21 -0.16
C LEU A 29 -19.30 -5.90 -0.36
N SER A 30 -19.32 -7.15 -0.84
CA SER A 30 -20.59 -7.90 -0.94
C SER A 30 -21.22 -8.15 0.43
N ALA A 31 -20.44 -8.38 1.48
CA ALA A 31 -20.95 -8.50 2.84
C ALA A 31 -21.56 -7.18 3.35
N PHE A 32 -20.96 -6.04 3.00
CA PHE A 32 -21.46 -4.71 3.38
C PHE A 32 -22.70 -4.32 2.58
N ASP A 33 -22.69 -4.52 1.26
CA ASP A 33 -23.79 -4.22 0.35
C ASP A 33 -25.05 -5.06 0.65
N GLY A 34 -24.87 -6.24 1.27
CA GLY A 34 -25.96 -7.12 1.70
C GLY A 34 -26.61 -6.78 3.05
N LEU A 35 -26.15 -5.72 3.74
CA LEU A 35 -26.72 -5.30 5.02
C LEU A 35 -28.07 -4.59 4.83
N GLY A 36 -28.95 -4.71 5.82
CA GLY A 36 -30.29 -4.13 5.76
C GLY A 36 -30.33 -2.67 6.20
N SER A 37 -29.99 -2.41 7.47
CA SER A 37 -30.19 -1.12 8.16
C SER A 37 -28.91 -0.32 8.37
N TYR A 38 -27.74 -0.97 8.29
CA TYR A 38 -26.42 -0.41 8.59
C TYR A 38 -26.31 0.15 10.02
N ARG A 39 -27.17 -0.27 10.95
CA ARG A 39 -27.12 0.11 12.37
C ARG A 39 -26.22 -0.83 13.17
N ASP A 40 -26.09 -0.57 14.47
CA ASP A 40 -25.16 -1.26 15.37
C ASP A 40 -25.20 -2.79 15.27
N ALA A 41 -26.39 -3.39 15.15
CA ALA A 41 -26.55 -4.84 15.00
C ALA A 41 -25.94 -5.37 13.69
N ASP A 42 -26.15 -4.65 12.58
CA ASP A 42 -25.54 -4.99 11.29
C ASP A 42 -24.03 -4.78 11.34
N ALA A 43 -23.56 -3.72 11.99
CA ALA A 43 -22.13 -3.45 12.17
C ALA A 43 -21.43 -4.56 12.96
N ALA A 44 -22.02 -5.00 14.07
CA ALA A 44 -21.47 -6.09 14.88
C ALA A 44 -21.41 -7.40 14.08
N ALA A 45 -22.51 -7.80 13.43
CA ALA A 45 -22.56 -9.01 12.62
C ALA A 45 -21.60 -8.97 11.42
N PHE A 46 -21.47 -7.81 10.78
CA PHE A 46 -20.51 -7.60 9.70
C PHE A 46 -19.07 -7.79 10.18
N ILE A 47 -18.68 -7.16 11.30
CA ILE A 47 -17.32 -7.26 11.85
C ILE A 47 -17.00 -8.70 12.24
N GLU A 48 -17.92 -9.39 12.93
CA GLU A 48 -17.74 -10.80 13.32
C GLU A 48 -17.50 -11.71 12.11
N ARG A 49 -18.25 -11.49 11.01
CA ARG A 49 -18.13 -12.26 9.78
C ARG A 49 -16.86 -11.95 8.98
N VAL A 50 -16.51 -10.67 8.88
CA VAL A 50 -15.51 -10.21 7.91
C VAL A 50 -14.11 -10.19 8.49
N LEU A 51 -13.97 -9.80 9.75
CA LEU A 51 -12.66 -9.54 10.34
C LEU A 51 -11.72 -10.76 10.34
N PRO A 52 -12.18 -12.00 10.66
CA PRO A 52 -11.30 -13.17 10.58
C PRO A 52 -10.73 -13.41 9.18
N VAL A 53 -11.52 -13.16 8.13
CA VAL A 53 -11.10 -13.32 6.72
C VAL A 53 -10.09 -12.25 6.33
N VAL A 54 -10.29 -11.02 6.78
CA VAL A 54 -9.35 -9.91 6.58
C VAL A 54 -7.99 -10.24 7.22
N LEU A 55 -7.99 -10.61 8.50
CA LEU A 55 -6.77 -10.93 9.24
C LEU A 55 -6.02 -12.10 8.60
N ALA A 56 -6.73 -13.16 8.21
CA ALA A 56 -6.14 -14.29 7.50
C ALA A 56 -5.53 -13.87 6.15
N THR A 57 -6.21 -13.00 5.40
CA THR A 57 -5.70 -12.51 4.11
C THR A 57 -4.50 -11.59 4.28
N GLN A 58 -4.44 -10.77 5.34
CA GLN A 58 -3.24 -9.99 5.68
C GLN A 58 -2.05 -10.91 5.95
N GLN A 59 -2.22 -11.97 6.74
CA GLN A 59 -1.15 -12.95 6.97
C GLN A 59 -0.72 -13.64 5.68
N GLN A 60 -1.67 -14.03 4.83
CA GLN A 60 -1.36 -14.62 3.52
C GLN A 60 -0.59 -13.65 2.61
N MET A 61 -0.98 -12.38 2.58
CA MET A 61 -0.25 -11.31 1.88
C MET A 61 1.19 -11.22 2.40
N GLY A 62 1.38 -11.24 3.71
CA GLY A 62 2.71 -11.23 4.31
C GLY A 62 3.57 -12.44 3.91
N GLN A 63 2.99 -13.64 3.94
CA GLN A 63 3.67 -14.88 3.55
C GLN A 63 4.11 -14.87 2.09
N ILE A 64 3.25 -14.42 1.16
CA ILE A 64 3.65 -14.34 -0.26
C ILE A 64 4.69 -13.25 -0.50
N THR A 65 4.68 -12.16 0.30
CA THR A 65 5.73 -11.13 0.26
C THR A 65 7.07 -11.68 0.73
N ASP A 66 7.11 -12.40 1.86
CA ASP A 66 8.33 -13.04 2.37
C ASP A 66 8.89 -14.06 1.37
N ALA A 67 8.01 -14.87 0.77
CA ALA A 67 8.42 -15.85 -0.23
C ALA A 67 9.03 -15.20 -1.48
N TYR A 68 8.38 -14.16 -2.01
CA TYR A 68 8.89 -13.39 -3.15
C TYR A 68 10.24 -12.76 -2.85
N LEU A 69 10.37 -12.07 -1.72
CA LEU A 69 11.60 -11.37 -1.37
C LEU A 69 12.73 -12.33 -1.08
N SER A 70 12.47 -13.44 -0.39
CA SER A 70 13.47 -14.49 -0.16
C SER A 70 14.01 -15.03 -1.49
N ALA A 71 13.14 -15.31 -2.47
CA ALA A 71 13.56 -15.75 -3.79
C ALA A 71 14.40 -14.70 -4.55
N VAL A 72 14.00 -13.42 -4.50
CA VAL A 72 14.77 -12.32 -5.12
C VAL A 72 16.13 -12.14 -4.45
N ILE A 73 16.19 -12.22 -3.12
CA ILE A 73 17.43 -12.08 -2.35
C ILE A 73 18.38 -13.26 -2.63
N ALA A 74 17.86 -14.49 -2.68
CA ALA A 74 18.61 -15.68 -3.04
C ALA A 74 19.30 -15.52 -4.40
N ASP A 75 18.53 -15.05 -5.39
CA ASP A 75 19.02 -14.77 -6.74
C ASP A 75 20.10 -13.68 -6.77
N MET A 76 19.92 -12.60 -6.01
CA MET A 76 20.86 -11.47 -5.94
C MET A 76 22.17 -11.80 -5.22
N LEU A 77 22.13 -12.61 -4.16
CA LEU A 77 23.29 -12.89 -3.30
C LEU A 77 23.95 -14.24 -3.60
N GLY A 78 23.41 -15.03 -4.52
CA GLY A 78 23.97 -16.33 -4.92
C GLY A 78 23.88 -17.40 -3.83
N GLY A 79 22.92 -17.29 -2.91
CA GLY A 79 22.74 -18.19 -1.77
C GLY A 79 21.31 -18.72 -1.65
N ALA A 80 21.10 -19.68 -0.75
CA ALA A 80 19.76 -20.18 -0.42
C ALA A 80 19.11 -19.26 0.64
N ALA A 81 18.27 -18.33 0.22
CA ALA A 81 17.36 -17.63 1.13
C ALA A 81 15.99 -18.33 1.09
N ALA A 82 15.66 -19.03 2.17
CA ALA A 82 14.35 -19.64 2.35
C ALA A 82 13.39 -18.67 3.05
N PRO A 83 12.08 -18.70 2.72
CA PRO A 83 11.09 -17.93 3.47
C PRO A 83 11.12 -18.36 4.95
N ALA A 84 11.29 -17.40 5.85
CA ALA A 84 11.37 -17.64 7.29
C ALA A 84 10.01 -17.47 7.98
N GLY A 85 9.00 -17.01 7.23
CA GLY A 85 7.74 -16.55 7.77
C GLY A 85 7.81 -15.10 8.24
N VAL A 86 6.64 -14.48 8.29
CA VAL A 86 6.44 -13.15 8.88
C VAL A 86 5.36 -13.27 9.92
N GLN A 87 5.53 -12.53 11.02
CA GLN A 87 4.51 -12.37 12.04
C GLN A 87 4.01 -10.94 11.91
N LEU A 88 2.79 -10.79 11.39
CA LEU A 88 2.14 -9.49 11.31
C LEU A 88 1.31 -9.25 12.57
N ASP A 89 1.42 -8.05 13.12
CA ASP A 89 0.50 -7.58 14.15
C ASP A 89 -0.92 -7.56 13.57
N ALA A 90 -1.92 -7.97 14.35
CA ALA A 90 -3.31 -7.81 13.97
C ALA A 90 -3.66 -6.31 13.84
N ALA A 91 -3.16 -5.47 14.75
CA ALA A 91 -3.35 -4.03 14.77
C ALA A 91 -2.28 -3.32 13.91
N LEU A 92 -2.24 -3.58 12.60
CA LEU A 92 -1.29 -2.95 11.66
C LEU A 92 -1.31 -1.41 11.65
N ARG A 93 -2.39 -0.82 12.16
CA ARG A 93 -2.63 0.62 12.26
C ARG A 93 -2.33 1.19 13.66
N GLY A 94 -1.89 0.37 14.59
CA GLY A 94 -1.77 0.72 16.01
C GLY A 94 -3.11 0.83 16.75
N VAL A 95 -4.22 0.45 16.10
CA VAL A 95 -5.58 0.44 16.64
C VAL A 95 -6.21 -0.94 16.42
N ALA A 96 -7.15 -1.31 17.28
CA ALA A 96 -7.81 -2.61 17.19
C ALA A 96 -8.53 -2.78 15.84
N PRO A 97 -8.39 -3.92 15.14
CA PRO A 97 -8.99 -4.11 13.82
C PRO A 97 -10.51 -3.98 13.81
N ALA A 98 -11.19 -4.42 14.88
CA ALA A 98 -12.64 -4.24 15.02
C ALA A 98 -13.03 -2.76 14.99
N GLU A 99 -12.27 -1.90 15.66
CA GLU A 99 -12.51 -0.44 15.65
C GLU A 99 -12.33 0.14 14.24
N VAL A 100 -11.30 -0.30 13.51
CA VAL A 100 -11.06 0.12 12.13
C VAL A 100 -12.25 -0.26 11.23
N TYR A 101 -12.76 -1.48 11.36
CA TYR A 101 -13.88 -1.99 10.57
C TYR A 101 -15.25 -1.46 11.01
N THR A 102 -15.35 -0.73 12.13
CA THR A 102 -16.51 0.09 12.50
C THR A 102 -16.57 1.42 11.73
N ARG A 103 -15.44 1.97 11.30
CA ARG A 103 -15.34 3.31 10.67
C ARG A 103 -16.19 3.52 9.42
N PRO A 104 -16.40 2.52 8.54
CA PRO A 104 -17.36 2.62 7.44
C PRO A 104 -18.77 2.96 7.89
N PHE A 105 -19.24 2.37 8.99
CA PHE A 105 -20.56 2.64 9.56
C PHE A 105 -20.64 4.04 10.16
N VAL A 106 -19.60 4.44 10.91
CA VAL A 106 -19.48 5.82 11.41
C VAL A 106 -19.53 6.83 10.27
N THR A 107 -18.90 6.52 9.13
CA THR A 107 -18.95 7.36 7.93
C THR A 107 -20.38 7.47 7.39
N THR A 108 -21.09 6.34 7.27
CA THR A 108 -22.51 6.32 6.86
C THR A 108 -23.39 7.11 7.82
N TRP A 109 -23.29 6.89 9.13
CA TRP A 109 -24.08 7.61 10.13
C TRP A 109 -23.79 9.11 10.14
N THR A 110 -22.53 9.49 9.97
CA THR A 110 -22.12 10.90 9.85
C THR A 110 -22.70 11.56 8.60
N ALA A 111 -22.74 10.84 7.47
CA ALA A 111 -23.37 11.34 6.25
C ALA A 111 -24.88 11.52 6.42
N LEU A 112 -25.56 10.55 7.07
CA LEU A 112 -26.98 10.63 7.39
C LEU A 112 -27.30 11.80 8.34
N SER A 113 -26.49 12.01 9.37
CA SER A 113 -26.70 13.12 10.32
C SER A 113 -26.56 14.50 9.68
N LYS A 114 -25.80 14.58 8.57
CA LYS A 114 -25.68 15.77 7.71
C LYS A 114 -26.82 15.92 6.69
N GLY A 115 -27.83 15.05 6.74
CA GLY A 115 -29.01 15.11 5.87
C GLY A 115 -28.80 14.56 4.46
N LYS A 116 -27.71 13.81 4.20
CA LYS A 116 -27.52 13.15 2.90
C LYS A 116 -28.57 12.06 2.70
N ALA A 117 -28.93 11.81 1.43
CA ALA A 117 -29.82 10.72 1.09
C ALA A 117 -29.21 9.38 1.53
N TYR A 118 -30.07 8.42 1.90
CA TYR A 118 -29.64 7.13 2.44
C TYR A 118 -28.66 6.40 1.52
N ALA A 119 -28.96 6.35 0.21
CA ALA A 119 -28.10 5.69 -0.77
C ALA A 119 -26.69 6.34 -0.84
N ASP A 120 -26.61 7.67 -0.80
CA ASP A 120 -25.34 8.40 -0.84
C ASP A 120 -24.51 8.17 0.44
N ALA A 121 -25.17 8.16 1.60
CA ALA A 121 -24.52 7.90 2.88
C ALA A 121 -23.96 6.47 2.97
N VAL A 122 -24.69 5.47 2.46
CA VAL A 122 -24.21 4.09 2.35
C VAL A 122 -23.04 4.00 1.37
N ALA A 123 -23.12 4.70 0.22
CA ALA A 123 -22.03 4.73 -0.77
C ALA A 123 -20.73 5.35 -0.20
N GLU A 124 -20.81 6.36 0.66
CA GLU A 124 -19.66 6.93 1.37
C GLU A 124 -19.03 5.93 2.35
N GLY A 125 -19.84 5.23 3.14
CA GLY A 125 -19.35 4.15 4.01
C GLY A 125 -18.71 3.01 3.22
N ARG A 126 -19.31 2.62 2.10
CA ARG A 126 -18.77 1.61 1.19
C ARG A 126 -17.41 2.02 0.61
N THR A 127 -17.28 3.28 0.18
CA THR A 127 -16.01 3.85 -0.31
C THR A 127 -14.96 3.84 0.79
N ARG A 128 -15.37 4.15 2.02
CA ARG A 128 -14.50 4.09 3.19
C ARG A 128 -14.00 2.67 3.47
N LEU A 129 -14.89 1.68 3.40
CA LEU A 129 -14.57 0.27 3.59
C LEU A 129 -13.58 -0.25 2.54
N LEU A 130 -13.76 0.13 1.27
CA LEU A 130 -12.81 -0.18 0.21
C LEU A 130 -11.42 0.36 0.53
N SER A 131 -11.33 1.66 0.89
CA SER A 131 -10.07 2.32 1.24
C SER A 131 -9.36 1.66 2.44
N ILE A 132 -10.12 1.26 3.45
CA ILE A 132 -9.60 0.53 4.62
C ILE A 132 -9.03 -0.82 4.20
N THR A 133 -9.82 -1.62 3.49
CA THR A 133 -9.46 -2.98 3.08
C THR A 133 -8.22 -3.00 2.17
N GLU A 134 -8.12 -2.04 1.25
CA GLU A 134 -6.95 -1.89 0.38
C GLU A 134 -5.69 -1.51 1.16
N THR A 135 -5.81 -0.54 2.06
CA THR A 135 -4.70 -0.08 2.88
C THR A 135 -4.18 -1.19 3.80
N ASP A 136 -5.07 -2.01 4.36
CA ASP A 136 -4.72 -3.11 5.25
C ASP A 136 -3.81 -4.15 4.57
N LEU A 137 -4.07 -4.45 3.29
CA LEU A 137 -3.19 -5.32 2.50
C LEU A 137 -1.85 -4.65 2.13
N GLN A 138 -1.85 -3.32 1.94
CA GLN A 138 -0.59 -2.57 1.74
C GLN A 138 0.26 -2.54 3.01
N LEU A 139 -0.35 -2.37 4.18
CA LEU A 139 0.34 -2.43 5.46
C LEU A 139 0.93 -3.82 5.68
N ALA A 140 0.14 -4.88 5.45
CA ALA A 140 0.62 -6.26 5.57
C ALA A 140 1.87 -6.51 4.71
N ARG A 141 1.82 -6.11 3.44
CA ARG A 141 2.96 -6.15 2.52
C ARG A 141 4.15 -5.33 3.03
N THR A 142 3.91 -4.11 3.50
CA THR A 142 4.97 -3.19 3.95
C THR A 142 5.73 -3.77 5.14
N HIS A 143 5.00 -4.23 6.16
CA HIS A 143 5.59 -4.85 7.35
C HIS A 143 6.32 -6.15 7.01
N ALA A 144 5.72 -7.01 6.18
CA ALA A 144 6.37 -8.24 5.73
C ALA A 144 7.65 -7.95 4.94
N ALA A 145 7.63 -6.96 4.04
CA ALA A 145 8.80 -6.57 3.26
C ALA A 145 9.91 -5.99 4.12
N GLN A 146 9.56 -5.18 5.12
CA GLN A 146 10.52 -4.63 6.07
C GLN A 146 11.21 -5.76 6.85
N GLN A 147 10.44 -6.67 7.45
CA GLN A 147 10.98 -7.81 8.19
C GLN A 147 11.88 -8.68 7.31
N SER A 148 11.43 -9.02 6.09
CA SER A 148 12.16 -9.89 5.17
C SER A 148 13.49 -9.28 4.73
N MET A 149 13.50 -8.00 4.35
CA MET A 149 14.71 -7.30 3.92
C MET A 149 15.67 -7.01 5.08
N GLN A 150 15.16 -6.72 6.29
CA GLN A 150 16.02 -6.56 7.47
C GLN A 150 16.74 -7.86 7.82
N ARG A 151 16.02 -8.99 7.81
CA ARG A 151 16.61 -10.31 8.07
C ARG A 151 17.71 -10.68 7.09
N SER A 152 17.58 -10.28 5.82
CA SER A 152 18.62 -10.56 4.82
C SER A 152 19.82 -9.61 4.85
N GLY A 153 19.79 -8.58 5.69
CA GLY A 153 20.82 -7.55 5.74
C GLY A 153 20.75 -6.53 4.60
N ALA A 154 19.68 -6.52 3.80
CA ALA A 154 19.47 -5.51 2.78
C ALA A 154 19.30 -4.12 3.44
N ARG A 155 20.14 -3.17 3.04
CA ARG A 155 20.10 -1.79 3.56
C ARG A 155 19.19 -0.87 2.75
N TYR A 156 19.09 -1.16 1.47
CA TYR A 156 18.44 -0.31 0.49
C TYR A 156 17.41 -1.08 -0.32
N PHE A 157 16.38 -0.37 -0.77
CA PHE A 157 15.35 -0.91 -1.63
C PHE A 157 14.94 0.13 -2.68
N ARG A 158 14.31 -0.36 -3.76
CA ARG A 158 13.59 0.44 -4.76
C ARG A 158 12.13 0.03 -4.79
N ARG A 159 11.27 0.88 -5.37
CA ARG A 159 9.91 0.46 -5.74
C ARG A 159 9.95 -0.18 -7.12
N ARG A 160 9.61 -1.46 -7.24
CA ARG A 160 9.41 -2.11 -8.53
C ARG A 160 7.97 -1.86 -8.99
N LEU A 161 7.83 -1.45 -10.25
CA LEU A 161 6.55 -1.27 -10.92
C LEU A 161 5.89 -2.62 -11.21
N SER A 162 4.57 -2.64 -11.25
CA SER A 162 3.78 -3.78 -11.73
C SER A 162 3.36 -3.59 -13.17
N SER A 163 3.09 -4.64 -13.92
CA SER A 163 2.60 -4.51 -15.30
C SER A 163 1.24 -3.78 -15.32
N GLY A 164 1.22 -2.58 -15.93
CA GLY A 164 0.00 -1.86 -16.33
C GLY A 164 -0.81 -1.09 -15.26
N LYS A 165 -0.43 -1.09 -13.97
CA LYS A 165 -1.23 -0.46 -12.90
C LYS A 165 -0.45 0.53 -12.01
N ASN A 166 0.51 1.26 -12.57
CA ASN A 166 1.30 2.23 -11.80
C ASN A 166 0.77 3.66 -12.00
N CYS A 167 0.61 4.39 -10.89
CA CYS A 167 0.40 5.82 -10.97
C CYS A 167 1.74 6.56 -11.16
N ALA A 168 1.69 7.82 -11.59
CA ALA A 168 2.87 8.66 -11.81
C ALA A 168 3.79 8.74 -10.57
N LEU A 169 3.21 8.71 -9.36
CA LEU A 169 3.97 8.68 -8.11
C LEU A 169 4.81 7.40 -8.00
N CYS A 170 4.22 6.24 -8.28
CA CYS A 170 4.91 4.97 -8.21
C CYS A 170 6.01 4.90 -9.31
N THR A 171 5.82 5.52 -10.48
CA THR A 171 6.87 5.70 -11.51
C THR A 171 8.06 6.50 -11.00
N ILE A 172 7.86 7.70 -10.47
CA ILE A 172 8.96 8.52 -9.92
C ILE A 172 9.62 7.80 -8.73
N ALA A 173 8.83 7.17 -7.84
CA ALA A 173 9.39 6.43 -6.73
C ALA A 173 10.25 5.24 -7.19
N SER A 174 9.97 4.65 -8.36
CA SER A 174 10.75 3.53 -8.87
C SER A 174 12.17 3.89 -9.30
N THR A 175 12.43 5.17 -9.56
CA THR A 175 13.73 5.69 -10.00
C THR A 175 14.65 6.06 -8.84
N GLN A 176 14.19 5.88 -7.60
CA GLN A 176 14.87 6.35 -6.39
C GLN A 176 15.27 5.19 -5.47
N ARG A 177 16.35 5.38 -4.72
CA ARG A 177 16.80 4.53 -3.62
C ARG A 177 16.18 4.97 -2.30
N TYR A 178 15.67 4.00 -1.54
CA TYR A 178 15.19 4.17 -0.18
C TYR A 178 15.95 3.30 0.82
N ARG A 179 15.80 3.57 2.11
CA ARG A 179 16.38 2.74 3.19
C ARG A 179 15.34 1.80 3.75
N VAL A 180 15.70 0.53 3.93
CA VAL A 180 14.79 -0.50 4.48
C VAL A 180 14.30 -0.12 5.87
N GLU A 181 15.15 0.48 6.71
CA GLU A 181 14.78 0.98 8.05
C GLU A 181 13.71 2.09 8.03
N LYS A 182 13.53 2.76 6.87
CA LYS A 182 12.53 3.81 6.64
C LYS A 182 11.49 3.38 5.60
N LEU A 183 11.26 2.08 5.42
CA LEU A 183 10.22 1.60 4.53
C LEU A 183 8.85 2.06 5.08
N MET A 184 8.24 3.00 4.37
CA MET A 184 6.90 3.51 4.70
C MET A 184 5.82 2.82 3.85
N PRO A 185 4.60 2.70 4.38
CA PRO A 185 3.43 2.37 3.58
C PRO A 185 3.23 3.36 2.43
N ILE A 186 2.52 2.92 1.41
CA ILE A 186 2.05 3.77 0.32
C ILE A 186 0.52 3.84 0.35
N HIS A 187 -0.05 4.87 -0.27
CA HIS A 187 -1.50 5.10 -0.32
C HIS A 187 -2.29 3.86 -0.79
N PRO A 188 -3.58 3.74 -0.41
CA PRO A 188 -4.45 2.68 -0.91
C PRO A 188 -4.40 2.60 -2.43
N GLY A 189 -4.52 1.39 -2.95
CA GLY A 189 -4.56 1.17 -4.39
C GLY A 189 -3.23 0.99 -5.12
N CYS A 190 -2.06 1.45 -4.63
CA CYS A 190 -0.83 1.33 -5.45
C CYS A 190 -0.42 -0.14 -5.68
N HIS A 191 0.02 -0.45 -6.89
CA HIS A 191 0.45 -1.79 -7.28
C HIS A 191 1.97 -1.99 -7.19
N CYS A 192 2.77 -0.94 -6.97
CA CYS A 192 4.21 -1.10 -6.80
C CYS A 192 4.58 -1.90 -5.54
N LYS A 193 5.76 -2.51 -5.57
CA LYS A 193 6.27 -3.35 -4.49
C LYS A 193 7.70 -2.99 -4.08
N PRO A 194 8.07 -3.12 -2.80
CA PRO A 194 9.47 -3.00 -2.40
C PRO A 194 10.28 -4.14 -3.01
N GLU A 195 11.47 -3.83 -3.52
CA GLU A 195 12.47 -4.79 -3.95
C GLU A 195 13.84 -4.35 -3.42
N PRO A 196 14.63 -5.25 -2.80
CA PRO A 196 15.95 -4.90 -2.30
C PRO A 196 16.89 -4.50 -3.45
N LEU A 197 17.83 -3.61 -3.15
CA LEU A 197 18.94 -3.30 -4.05
C LEU A 197 20.15 -4.16 -3.68
N PRO A 198 20.92 -4.67 -4.66
CA PRO A 198 22.06 -5.54 -4.40
C PRO A 198 23.19 -4.79 -3.69
N GLY A 199 23.89 -5.51 -2.81
CA GLY A 199 25.06 -5.00 -2.08
C GLY A 199 24.73 -4.01 -0.96
N THR A 200 25.77 -3.63 -0.21
CA THR A 200 25.66 -2.68 0.91
C THR A 200 26.16 -1.27 0.56
N ARG A 201 26.73 -1.11 -0.65
CA ARG A 201 27.21 0.18 -1.18
C ARG A 201 26.01 0.98 -1.69
N ASP A 202 25.93 2.25 -1.30
CA ASP A 202 24.88 3.16 -1.76
C ASP A 202 25.01 3.38 -3.28
N PRO A 203 24.03 2.99 -4.11
CA PRO A 203 24.06 3.21 -5.56
C PRO A 203 23.83 4.68 -5.96
N GLY A 204 23.66 5.59 -5.00
CA GLY A 204 23.18 6.95 -5.23
C GLY A 204 21.67 7.06 -4.98
N HIS A 205 21.18 8.30 -4.86
CA HIS A 205 19.76 8.52 -4.62
C HIS A 205 18.91 8.20 -5.85
N VAL A 206 19.30 8.69 -7.02
CA VAL A 206 18.66 8.39 -8.31
C VAL A 206 19.34 7.17 -8.92
N ILE A 207 18.57 6.10 -9.12
CA ILE A 207 19.06 4.81 -9.65
C ILE A 207 18.66 4.57 -11.11
N ASP A 208 17.69 5.32 -11.64
CA ASP A 208 17.32 5.32 -13.06
C ASP A 208 17.05 6.75 -13.54
N GLU A 209 18.11 7.43 -13.98
CA GLU A 209 18.04 8.82 -14.42
C GLU A 209 17.25 8.97 -15.73
N ARG A 210 17.29 7.96 -16.60
CA ARG A 210 16.57 7.98 -17.89
C ARG A 210 15.08 7.94 -17.64
N LEU A 211 14.59 6.98 -16.85
CA LEU A 211 13.18 6.87 -16.52
C LEU A 211 12.69 8.08 -15.72
N LEU A 212 13.53 8.65 -14.85
CA LEU A 212 13.19 9.87 -14.13
C LEU A 212 12.95 11.04 -15.09
N ARG A 213 13.86 11.24 -16.06
CA ARG A 213 13.69 12.26 -17.12
C ARG A 213 12.44 12.01 -17.95
N GLU A 214 12.20 10.77 -18.39
CA GLU A 214 11.01 10.41 -19.16
C GLU A 214 9.71 10.68 -18.39
N ALA A 215 9.69 10.40 -17.07
CA ALA A 215 8.55 10.68 -16.21
C ALA A 215 8.31 12.19 -16.07
N HIS A 216 9.36 12.99 -15.91
CA HIS A 216 9.26 14.45 -15.88
C HIS A 216 8.79 15.02 -17.22
N ASP A 217 9.31 14.53 -18.35
CA ASP A 217 8.93 14.98 -19.69
C ASP A 217 7.46 14.64 -19.99
N ALA A 218 6.96 13.50 -19.52
CA ALA A 218 5.54 13.15 -19.63
C ALA A 218 4.64 14.12 -18.84
N ILE A 219 5.00 14.42 -17.59
CA ILE A 219 4.28 15.40 -16.75
C ILE A 219 4.32 16.79 -17.39
N ALA A 220 5.47 17.19 -17.94
CA ALA A 220 5.65 18.47 -18.61
C ALA A 220 4.74 18.62 -19.84
N ARG A 221 4.60 17.55 -20.63
CA ARG A 221 3.71 17.54 -21.80
C ARG A 221 2.23 17.70 -21.40
N ASP A 222 1.83 17.09 -20.29
CA ASP A 222 0.43 17.12 -19.84
C ASP A 222 0.06 18.39 -19.06
N LEU A 223 1.03 19.03 -18.38
CA LEU A 223 0.78 20.16 -17.47
C LEU A 223 1.44 21.49 -17.87
N GLY A 224 2.35 21.50 -18.85
CA GLY A 224 2.99 22.72 -19.38
C GLY A 224 4.21 23.26 -18.60
N GLU A 225 4.62 22.63 -17.49
CA GLU A 225 5.76 23.05 -16.66
C GLU A 225 6.67 21.87 -16.25
N SER A 226 7.99 22.08 -16.14
CA SER A 226 8.97 21.08 -15.67
C SER A 226 10.23 21.68 -15.07
N ASP A 227 10.60 21.29 -13.84
CA ASP A 227 11.93 21.51 -13.25
C ASP A 227 12.75 20.21 -13.17
N ARG A 228 13.81 20.19 -13.97
CA ARG A 228 14.78 19.10 -14.08
C ARG A 228 15.66 18.93 -12.84
N GLY A 229 15.68 19.91 -11.93
CA GLY A 229 16.40 19.86 -10.65
C GLY A 229 15.59 19.27 -9.48
N GLY A 230 14.33 18.89 -9.71
CA GLY A 230 13.46 18.33 -8.68
C GLY A 230 12.91 19.37 -7.68
N ARG A 231 13.02 20.68 -7.96
CA ARG A 231 12.66 21.79 -7.06
C ARG A 231 11.41 22.57 -7.51
N ALA A 232 10.86 22.39 -8.71
CA ALA A 232 9.62 23.03 -9.19
C ALA A 232 8.75 22.21 -10.22
N PRO A 233 7.47 21.91 -9.92
CA PRO A 233 6.95 21.93 -8.56
C PRO A 233 7.83 20.99 -7.74
N ASP A 234 8.31 21.49 -6.60
CA ASP A 234 9.20 20.76 -5.69
C ASP A 234 8.71 19.32 -5.56
N TYR A 235 9.50 18.34 -5.98
CA TYR A 235 9.05 16.96 -5.96
C TYR A 235 9.03 16.39 -4.54
N ARG A 236 9.58 17.11 -3.54
CA ARG A 236 9.24 16.88 -2.12
C ARG A 236 7.81 17.29 -1.80
N ASN A 237 7.19 18.16 -2.60
CA ASN A 237 5.77 18.49 -2.57
C ASN A 237 4.90 17.57 -3.46
N VAL A 238 5.51 16.82 -4.39
CA VAL A 238 4.83 15.78 -5.22
C VAL A 238 4.94 14.40 -4.58
N ILE A 239 6.02 14.10 -3.85
CA ILE A 239 6.19 12.94 -2.98
C ILE A 239 6.48 13.48 -1.58
N ILE A 240 5.40 13.79 -0.86
CA ILE A 240 5.45 14.22 0.54
C ILE A 240 5.38 13.00 1.44
N THR A 241 6.25 12.95 2.44
CA THR A 241 5.93 12.22 3.66
C THR A 241 4.84 13.01 4.37
N ARG A 242 3.63 12.46 4.42
CA ARG A 242 2.52 13.06 5.17
C ARG A 242 2.12 12.10 6.28
N GLN A 243 1.72 12.67 7.40
CA GLN A 243 1.12 11.91 8.48
C GLN A 243 -0.35 11.65 8.13
N HIS A 244 -0.70 10.42 7.78
CA HIS A 244 -2.09 9.98 7.80
C HIS A 244 -2.53 9.84 9.24
N GLY A 245 -3.78 10.17 9.52
CA GLY A 245 -4.32 9.96 10.85
C GLY A 245 -4.21 8.49 11.26
N GLU A 246 -4.69 7.58 10.42
CA GLU A 246 -4.90 6.19 10.85
C GLU A 246 -3.70 5.24 10.79
N TYR A 247 -2.63 5.55 10.06
CA TYR A 247 -1.50 4.63 9.89
C TYR A 247 -0.15 5.35 9.81
N GLY A 248 -0.15 6.62 10.20
CA GLY A 248 1.06 7.42 10.34
C GLY A 248 1.69 7.82 9.01
N PRO A 249 3.03 7.94 8.94
CA PRO A 249 3.70 8.54 7.81
C PRO A 249 3.58 7.67 6.55
N LEU A 250 3.08 8.25 5.45
CA LEU A 250 3.02 7.62 4.14
C LEU A 250 3.66 8.47 3.04
N LEU A 251 3.95 7.85 1.90
CA LEU A 251 4.28 8.55 0.66
C LEU A 251 3.01 8.96 -0.10
N ALA A 252 2.78 10.26 -0.28
CA ALA A 252 1.60 10.82 -0.98
C ALA A 252 1.97 11.92 -1.99
N VAL A 253 1.02 12.32 -2.84
CA VAL A 253 1.09 13.55 -3.67
C VAL A 253 0.23 14.67 -3.09
N ARG A 254 0.56 15.94 -3.38
CA ARG A 254 -0.16 17.12 -2.83
C ARG A 254 -1.68 17.06 -3.02
N ARG A 255 -2.16 16.55 -4.16
CA ARG A 255 -3.59 16.42 -4.50
C ARG A 255 -4.33 15.29 -3.79
N HIS A 256 -3.63 14.41 -3.08
CA HIS A 256 -4.30 13.39 -2.27
C HIS A 256 -4.82 14.05 -1.01
N GLU A 257 -6.13 13.95 -0.77
CA GLU A 257 -6.78 14.35 0.47
C GLU A 257 -6.98 13.13 1.34
N PHE A 258 -6.70 13.28 2.64
CA PHE A 258 -6.94 12.26 3.65
C PHE A 258 -6.95 12.90 5.03
N THR A 259 -7.62 12.22 5.95
CA THR A 259 -7.74 12.62 7.35
C THR A 259 -6.37 12.69 8.02
N GLY A 260 -5.99 13.86 8.52
CA GLY A 260 -4.78 14.04 9.34
C GLY A 260 -4.94 13.49 10.77
N PRO A 261 -3.87 13.38 11.58
CA PRO A 261 -3.96 12.94 12.99
C PRO A 261 -4.97 13.72 13.82
N GLU A 262 -5.06 15.03 13.56
CA GLU A 262 -5.93 15.94 14.30
C GLU A 262 -7.41 15.81 13.90
N GLU A 263 -7.69 15.12 12.80
CA GLU A 263 -9.03 14.89 12.27
C GLU A 263 -9.58 13.50 12.62
N ILE A 264 -8.81 12.64 13.30
CA ILE A 264 -9.30 11.35 13.82
C ILE A 264 -10.17 11.55 15.07
N VAL A 265 -9.98 12.66 15.79
CA VAL A 265 -10.64 12.95 17.06
C VAL A 265 -11.80 13.93 16.85
N ARG A 266 -12.84 13.51 16.12
CA ARG A 266 -14.20 14.08 16.19
C ARG A 266 -15.25 13.03 15.84
#